data_AF-A0AAU4BLL6-F1
#
_entry.id   AF-A0AAU4BLL6-F1
#
_cell.length_a   1.000
_cell.length_b   1.000
_cell.length_c   1.000
_cell.angle_alpha   90.00
_cell.angle_beta   90.00
_cell.angle_gamma   90.00
#
_symmetry.space_group_name_H-M   'P 1'
#
loop_
_entity.id
_entity.type
_entity.pdbx_description
1 polymer ?
#
loop_
_entity_poly.entity_id
_entity_poly.type
_entity_poly.pdbx_seq_one_letter_code
_entity_poly.pdbx_strand_id
1 'polypeptide(L)'
;MTWEELVAANPEVIRRTLPLVPWRIELLWRLDLPVRRVAVRELEWLFDLPLWQRDGVRFQVSPRQVRTNPERFPDHYRRVMESDLEYPIHLVEHNGRLVVLDGFHRLLKASVLGLAEIDAMVLSQADLRSVCADGR
;
A
#
# COMPACT_ATOMS: atom_id res chain seq x y z
N MET A 1 20.21 -14.15 1.52
CA MET A 1 19.64 -13.02 2.25
C MET A 1 18.45 -13.54 3.03
N THR A 2 18.46 -13.42 4.36
CA THR A 2 17.34 -13.84 5.22
C THR A 2 16.21 -12.81 5.17
N TRP A 3 15.02 -13.16 5.67
CA TRP A 3 13.92 -12.21 5.83
C TRP A 3 14.30 -11.04 6.75
N GLU A 4 15.05 -11.33 7.82
CA GLU A 4 15.54 -10.32 8.76
C GLU A 4 16.49 -9.33 8.09
N GLU A 5 17.42 -9.81 7.25
CA GLU A 5 18.32 -8.95 6.48
C GLU A 5 17.56 -8.06 5.49
N LEU A 6 16.51 -8.58 4.85
CA LEU A 6 15.62 -7.80 3.98
C LEU A 6 14.89 -6.71 4.75
N VAL A 7 14.33 -7.04 5.92
CA VAL A 7 13.65 -6.07 6.79
C VAL A 7 14.62 -5.01 7.27
N ALA A 8 15.82 -5.39 7.71
CA ALA A 8 16.85 -4.48 8.20
C ALA A 8 17.34 -3.50 7.12
N ALA A 9 17.36 -3.93 5.86
CA ALA A 9 17.75 -3.09 4.72
C ALA A 9 16.68 -2.04 4.34
N ASN A 10 15.45 -2.14 4.85
CA ASN A 10 14.40 -1.17 4.56
C ASN A 10 14.68 0.19 5.23
N PRO A 11 14.33 1.32 4.58
CA PRO A 11 14.43 2.64 5.19
C PRO A 11 13.72 2.68 6.55
N GLU A 12 14.26 3.43 7.52
CA GLU A 12 13.69 3.52 8.87
C GLU A 12 12.21 3.93 8.83
N VAL A 13 11.85 4.89 7.98
CA VAL A 13 10.47 5.33 7.81
C VAL A 13 9.55 4.18 7.42
N ILE A 14 9.99 3.27 6.55
CA ILE A 14 9.21 2.09 6.16
C ILE A 14 9.07 1.13 7.34
N ARG A 15 10.16 0.87 8.07
CA ARG A 15 10.17 -0.03 9.24
C ARG A 15 9.27 0.44 10.38
N ARG A 16 9.10 1.75 10.55
CA ARG A 16 8.28 2.33 11.63
C ARG A 16 6.83 2.54 11.23
N THR A 17 6.53 2.56 9.94
CA THR A 17 5.20 2.90 9.44
C THR A 17 4.39 1.70 8.98
N LEU A 18 4.99 0.68 8.35
CA LEU A 18 4.26 -0.46 7.81
C LEU A 18 4.45 -1.71 8.67
N PRO A 19 3.43 -2.57 8.78
CA PRO A 19 3.58 -3.89 9.37
C PRO A 19 4.45 -4.73 8.42
N LEU A 20 5.76 -4.78 8.68
CA LEU A 20 6.74 -5.54 7.89
C LEU A 20 6.62 -7.05 8.13
N VAL A 21 5.42 -7.57 7.90
CA VAL A 21 5.10 -9.00 7.97
C VAL A 21 5.01 -9.57 6.55
N PRO A 22 5.40 -10.82 6.33
CA PRO A 22 5.25 -11.45 5.03
C PRO A 22 3.81 -11.94 4.83
N TRP A 23 2.99 -11.21 4.07
CA TRP A 23 1.66 -11.68 3.63
C TRP A 23 1.67 -12.20 2.20
N ARG A 24 0.74 -13.10 1.90
CA ARG A 24 0.52 -13.63 0.55
C ARG A 24 -0.62 -12.89 -0.14
N ILE A 25 -0.33 -12.28 -1.29
CA ILE A 25 -1.30 -11.44 -2.01
C ILE A 25 -2.53 -12.25 -2.46
N GLU A 26 -2.37 -13.53 -2.80
CA GLU A 26 -3.48 -14.38 -3.20
C GLU A 26 -4.41 -14.75 -2.04
N LEU A 27 -3.88 -14.79 -0.81
CA LEU A 27 -4.70 -14.99 0.39
C LEU A 27 -5.42 -13.70 0.76
N LEU A 28 -4.73 -12.55 0.65
CA LEU A 28 -5.30 -11.23 0.87
C LEU A 28 -6.53 -11.00 -0.01
N TRP A 29 -6.42 -11.29 -1.31
CA TRP A 29 -7.53 -11.13 -2.27
C TRP A 29 -8.68 -12.12 -2.10
N ARG A 30 -8.51 -13.17 -1.30
CA ARG A 30 -9.55 -14.18 -1.02
C ARG A 30 -10.34 -13.88 0.25
N LEU A 31 -9.94 -12.86 1.01
CA LEU A 31 -10.66 -12.48 2.22
C LEU A 31 -12.06 -11.97 1.85
N ASP A 32 -13.07 -12.56 2.47
CA ASP A 32 -14.46 -12.12 2.36
C ASP A 32 -14.75 -11.13 3.49
N LEU A 33 -14.40 -9.86 3.25
CA LEU A 33 -14.56 -8.76 4.19
C LEU A 33 -15.57 -7.73 3.65
N PRO A 34 -16.34 -7.07 4.53
CA PRO A 34 -17.22 -6.00 4.10
C PRO A 34 -16.41 -4.85 3.49
N VAL A 35 -16.83 -4.40 2.31
CA VAL A 35 -16.30 -3.18 1.69
C VAL A 35 -16.91 -1.97 2.39
N ARG A 36 -16.05 -1.03 2.79
CA ARG A 36 -16.47 0.26 3.35
C ARG A 36 -15.75 1.40 2.65
N ARG A 37 -16.40 2.56 2.62
CA ARG A 37 -15.80 3.81 2.13
C ARG A 37 -14.89 4.39 3.19
N VAL A 38 -13.64 4.69 2.80
CA VAL A 38 -12.64 5.35 3.64
C VAL A 38 -12.26 6.67 2.98
N ALA A 39 -12.18 7.74 3.78
CA ALA A 39 -11.82 9.05 3.27
C ALA A 39 -10.38 9.03 2.73
N VAL A 40 -10.17 9.45 1.48
CA VAL A 40 -8.84 9.45 0.86
C VAL A 40 -7.84 10.28 1.69
N ARG A 41 -8.30 11.43 2.21
CA ARG A 41 -7.51 12.32 3.11
C ARG A 41 -6.94 11.63 4.35
N GLU A 42 -7.59 10.57 4.84
CA GLU A 42 -7.11 9.82 6.01
C GLU A 42 -5.85 9.00 5.67
N LEU A 43 -5.65 8.69 4.39
CA LEU A 43 -4.57 7.85 3.88
C LEU A 43 -3.49 8.63 3.13
N GLU A 44 -3.73 9.90 2.77
CA GLU A 44 -2.79 10.72 1.98
C GLU A 44 -1.42 10.92 2.64
N TRP A 45 -1.33 10.81 3.96
CA TRP A 45 -0.05 10.87 4.68
C TRP A 45 0.90 9.73 4.26
N LEU A 46 0.38 8.61 3.74
CA LEU A 46 1.18 7.51 3.22
C LEU A 46 1.87 7.87 1.89
N PHE A 47 1.43 8.94 1.21
CA PHE A 47 2.02 9.36 -0.06
C PHE A 47 3.43 9.92 0.08
N ASP A 48 3.88 10.19 1.30
CA ASP A 48 5.24 10.61 1.62
C ASP A 48 6.20 9.42 1.80
N LEU A 49 5.67 8.18 1.86
CA LEU A 49 6.49 6.99 1.99
C LEU A 49 7.16 6.65 0.65
N PRO A 50 8.45 6.27 0.65
CA PRO A 50 9.11 5.81 -0.55
C PRO A 50 8.72 4.35 -0.79
N LEU A 51 7.65 4.09 -1.53
CA LEU A 51 7.02 2.76 -1.64
C LEU A 51 7.48 1.97 -2.86
N TRP A 52 7.80 2.66 -3.95
CA TRP A 52 8.03 2.03 -5.25
C TRP A 52 9.50 1.99 -5.60
N GLN A 53 9.85 0.99 -6.40
CA GLN A 53 11.20 0.81 -6.88
C GLN A 53 11.55 1.81 -7.99
N ARG A 54 12.85 2.07 -8.15
CA ARG A 54 13.42 2.78 -9.28
C ARG A 54 14.74 2.12 -9.64
N ASP A 55 14.96 1.85 -10.93
CA ASP A 55 16.19 1.26 -11.44
C ASP A 55 16.61 -0.03 -10.71
N GLY A 56 15.61 -0.87 -10.37
CA GLY A 56 15.79 -2.12 -9.65
C GLY A 56 15.96 -1.99 -8.12
N VAL A 57 16.06 -0.76 -7.59
CA VAL A 57 16.22 -0.50 -6.16
C VAL A 57 14.87 -0.21 -5.52
N ARG A 58 14.54 -0.91 -4.43
CA ARG A 58 13.27 -0.75 -3.69
C ARG A 58 13.25 0.54 -2.86
N PHE A 59 12.04 0.98 -2.51
CA PHE A 59 11.77 2.12 -1.64
C PHE A 59 12.50 3.41 -2.06
N GLN A 60 12.36 3.78 -3.33
CA GLN A 60 13.01 4.98 -3.91
C GLN A 60 12.02 6.08 -4.30
N VAL A 61 10.78 5.71 -4.60
CA VAL A 61 9.79 6.62 -5.18
C VAL A 61 8.52 6.63 -4.35
N SER A 62 8.06 7.81 -3.99
CA SER A 62 6.82 8.03 -3.27
C SER A 62 5.63 8.34 -4.19
N PRO A 63 4.39 8.01 -3.80
CA PRO A 63 3.19 8.43 -4.53
C PRO A 63 3.14 9.95 -4.75
N ARG A 64 3.57 10.76 -3.77
CA ARG A 64 3.61 12.22 -3.90
C ARG A 64 4.56 12.67 -5.01
N GLN A 65 5.73 12.04 -5.14
CA GLN A 65 6.67 12.34 -6.22
C GLN A 65 6.06 12.04 -7.60
N VAL A 66 5.39 10.89 -7.75
CA VAL A 66 4.74 10.49 -9.00
C VAL A 66 3.58 11.43 -9.36
N ARG A 67 2.77 11.84 -8.38
CA ARG A 67 1.69 12.82 -8.61
C ARG A 67 2.22 14.19 -9.02
N THR A 68 3.31 14.64 -8.41
CA THR A 68 3.84 16.00 -8.60
C THR A 68 4.64 16.13 -9.90
N ASN A 69 5.30 15.06 -10.35
CA ASN A 69 6.16 15.07 -11.55
C ASN A 69 5.91 13.79 -12.37
N PRO A 70 4.70 13.58 -12.92
CA PRO A 70 4.36 12.35 -13.63
C PRO A 70 5.29 12.05 -14.81
N GLU A 71 5.79 13.09 -15.49
CA GLU A 71 6.75 12.99 -16.59
C GLU A 71 8.11 12.43 -16.17
N ARG A 72 8.49 12.56 -14.89
CA ARG A 72 9.71 11.95 -14.34
C ARG A 72 9.52 10.49 -13.95
N PHE A 73 8.27 10.03 -13.83
CA PHE A 73 7.91 8.68 -13.42
C PHE A 73 6.81 8.08 -14.31
N PRO A 74 7.00 8.06 -15.65
CA PRO A 74 5.94 7.75 -16.59
C PRO A 74 5.37 6.34 -16.40
N ASP A 75 6.21 5.35 -16.09
CA ASP A 75 5.74 3.97 -15.83
C ASP A 75 4.90 3.85 -14.56
N HIS A 76 5.31 4.53 -13.48
CA HIS A 76 4.52 4.52 -12.25
C HIS A 76 3.20 5.27 -12.46
N TYR A 77 3.24 6.44 -13.09
CA TYR A 77 2.03 7.22 -13.36
C TYR A 77 1.06 6.46 -14.28
N ARG A 78 1.57 5.78 -15.31
CA ARG A 78 0.76 4.91 -16.17
C ARG A 78 0.08 3.80 -15.36
N ARG A 79 0.82 3.08 -14.51
CA ARG A 79 0.24 2.04 -13.63
C ARG A 79 -0.78 2.58 -12.65
N VAL A 80 -0.61 3.81 -12.17
CA VAL A 80 -1.61 4.52 -11.36
C VAL A 80 -2.89 4.67 -12.16
N MET A 81 -2.82 5.27 -13.35
CA MET A 81 -4.00 5.56 -14.16
C MET A 81 -4.69 4.31 -14.73
N GLU A 82 -3.92 3.26 -15.02
CA GLU A 82 -4.40 1.94 -15.47
C GLU A 82 -5.01 1.10 -14.33
N SER A 83 -4.76 1.46 -13.06
CA SER A 83 -5.31 0.69 -11.93
C SER A 83 -6.84 0.78 -11.89
N ASP A 84 -7.49 -0.35 -11.63
CA ASP A 84 -8.94 -0.45 -11.60
C ASP A 84 -9.50 -0.09 -10.21
N LEU A 85 -10.40 0.90 -10.16
CA LEU A 85 -11.01 1.37 -8.91
C LEU A 85 -12.24 0.55 -8.50
N GLU A 86 -12.72 -0.39 -9.32
CA GLU A 86 -13.78 -1.32 -8.93
C GLU A 86 -13.31 -2.31 -7.86
N TYR A 87 -12.01 -2.54 -7.72
CA TYR A 87 -11.43 -3.40 -6.70
C TYR A 87 -11.03 -2.59 -5.45
N PRO A 88 -11.51 -2.96 -4.25
CA PRO A 88 -11.19 -2.24 -3.02
C PRO A 88 -9.72 -2.36 -2.63
N ILE A 89 -9.19 -1.35 -1.93
CA ILE A 89 -7.86 -1.41 -1.32
C ILE A 89 -7.91 -2.22 -0.01
N HIS A 90 -6.78 -2.79 0.38
CA HIS A 90 -6.66 -3.54 1.63
C HIS A 90 -5.92 -2.71 2.66
N LEU A 91 -6.54 -2.46 3.81
CA LEU A 91 -5.96 -1.71 4.90
C LEU A 91 -5.84 -2.57 6.15
N VAL A 92 -4.92 -2.19 7.04
CA VAL A 92 -4.86 -2.70 8.40
C VAL A 92 -4.53 -1.55 9.35
N GLU A 93 -4.96 -1.65 10.61
CA GLU A 93 -4.48 -0.73 11.64
C GLU A 93 -3.08 -1.14 12.09
N HIS A 94 -2.16 -0.17 12.06
CA HIS A 94 -0.81 -0.33 12.58
C HIS A 94 -0.39 0.94 13.32
N ASN A 95 0.07 0.80 14.57
CA ASN A 95 0.44 1.92 15.44
C ASN A 95 -0.64 3.02 15.52
N GLY A 96 -1.92 2.62 15.61
CA GLY A 96 -3.07 3.53 15.75
C GLY A 96 -3.45 4.30 14.48
N ARG A 97 -2.95 3.88 13.30
CA ARG A 97 -3.29 4.49 12.00
C ARG A 97 -3.59 3.41 10.96
N LEU A 98 -4.47 3.71 10.01
CA LEU A 98 -4.69 2.85 8.84
C LEU A 98 -3.50 2.93 7.88
N VAL A 99 -3.03 1.78 7.44
CA VAL A 99 -1.98 1.63 6.44
C VAL A 99 -2.40 0.67 5.34
N VAL A 100 -1.88 0.87 4.13
CA VAL A 100 -2.23 0.07 2.95
C VAL A 100 -1.33 -1.17 2.87
N LEU A 101 -1.94 -2.35 2.78
CA LEU A 101 -1.28 -3.62 2.44
C LEU A 101 -1.24 -3.82 0.92
N ASP A 102 -2.33 -3.50 0.24
CA ASP A 102 -2.42 -3.56 -1.21
C ASP A 102 -3.32 -2.44 -1.76
N GLY A 103 -2.96 -1.92 -2.92
CA GLY A 103 -3.74 -0.89 -3.62
C GLY A 103 -3.18 0.53 -3.58
N PHE A 104 -1.89 0.74 -3.28
CA PHE A 104 -1.27 2.08 -3.32
C PHE A 104 -1.46 2.82 -4.65
N HIS A 105 -1.43 2.13 -5.78
CA HIS A 105 -1.71 2.73 -7.10
C HIS A 105 -3.17 3.21 -7.21
N ARG A 106 -4.13 2.40 -6.72
CA ARG A 106 -5.57 2.74 -6.70
C ARG A 106 -5.84 3.92 -5.77
N LEU A 107 -5.22 3.92 -4.59
CA LEU A 107 -5.31 5.05 -3.66
C LEU A 107 -4.76 6.34 -4.30
N LEU A 108 -3.60 6.28 -4.98
CA LEU A 108 -3.08 7.45 -5.66
C LEU A 108 -3.99 7.91 -6.81
N LYS A 109 -4.55 6.97 -7.60
CA LYS A 109 -5.51 7.28 -8.66
C LYS A 109 -6.74 8.01 -8.10
N ALA A 110 -7.31 7.53 -6.99
CA ALA A 110 -8.44 8.17 -6.33
C ALA A 110 -8.11 9.62 -5.91
N SER A 111 -6.93 9.86 -5.34
CA SER A 111 -6.46 11.22 -5.00
C SER A 111 -6.26 12.09 -6.25
N VAL A 112 -5.65 11.56 -7.32
CA VAL A 112 -5.46 12.28 -8.60
C VAL A 112 -6.79 12.69 -9.23
N LEU A 113 -7.80 11.82 -9.16
CA LEU A 113 -9.15 12.08 -9.67
C LEU A 113 -10.00 12.95 -8.74
N GLY A 114 -9.47 13.35 -7.56
CA GLY A 114 -10.20 14.18 -6.60
C GLY A 114 -11.35 13.46 -5.88
N LEU A 115 -11.31 12.12 -5.79
CA LEU A 115 -12.31 11.36 -5.06
C LEU A 115 -12.18 11.62 -3.55
N ALA A 116 -13.30 11.86 -2.88
CA ALA A 116 -13.32 12.08 -1.44
C ALA A 116 -13.11 10.78 -0.65
N GLU A 117 -13.57 9.66 -1.21
CA GLU A 117 -13.58 8.34 -0.58
C GLU A 117 -13.11 7.27 -1.57
N ILE A 118 -12.62 6.15 -1.02
CA ILE A 118 -12.25 4.95 -1.77
C ILE A 118 -12.80 3.72 -1.05
N ASP A 119 -13.22 2.72 -1.83
CA ASP A 119 -13.65 1.43 -1.30
C ASP A 119 -12.45 0.67 -0.72
N ALA A 120 -12.61 0.20 0.51
CA ALA A 120 -11.56 -0.49 1.25
C ALA A 120 -12.12 -1.66 2.06
N MET A 121 -11.34 -2.73 2.12
CA MET A 121 -11.48 -3.81 3.10
C MET A 121 -10.47 -3.57 4.21
N VAL A 122 -10.94 -3.54 5.45
CA VAL A 122 -10.06 -3.32 6.60
C VAL A 122 -9.93 -4.59 7.41
N LEU A 123 -8.70 -5.10 7.41
CA LEU A 123 -8.32 -6.32 8.08
C LEU A 123 -8.22 -6.09 9.58
N SER A 124 -8.79 -7.03 10.35
CA SER A 124 -8.42 -7.22 11.74
C SER A 124 -7.02 -7.82 11.85
N GLN A 125 -6.47 -7.85 13.07
CA GLN A 125 -5.22 -8.57 13.32
C GLN A 125 -5.35 -10.08 13.07
N ALA A 126 -6.56 -10.65 13.21
CA ALA A 126 -6.81 -12.05 12.88
C ALA A 126 -6.76 -12.30 11.37
N ASP A 127 -7.35 -11.39 10.57
CA ASP A 127 -7.30 -11.46 9.11
C ASP A 127 -5.87 -11.29 8.59
N LEU A 128 -5.10 -10.35 9.16
CA LEU A 128 -3.69 -10.18 8.79
C LEU A 128 -2.90 -11.46 9.06
N ARG A 129 -3.12 -12.11 10.22
CA ARG A 129 -2.46 -13.38 10.53
C ARG A 129 -2.86 -14.51 9.59
N SER A 130 -4.12 -14.58 9.15
CA SER A 130 -4.58 -15.66 8.26
C SER A 130 -3.99 -15.58 6.85
N VAL A 131 -3.53 -14.39 6.43
CA VAL A 131 -2.87 -14.16 5.13
C VAL A 131 -1.34 -14.12 5.23
N CYS A 132 -0.80 -14.01 6.44
CA CYS A 132 0.62 -14.23 6.70
C CYS A 132 0.89 -15.73 6.67
N ALA A 133 1.98 -16.14 6.04
CA ALA A 133 2.40 -17.53 6.17
C ALA A 133 2.88 -17.76 7.61
N ASP A 134 2.42 -18.84 8.25
CA ASP A 134 3.13 -19.38 9.42
C ASP A 134 4.56 -19.67 8.96
N GLY A 135 5.53 -19.06 9.63
CA GLY A 135 6.94 -19.37 9.44
C GLY A 135 7.15 -20.85 9.65
N ARG A 136 7.35 -21.58 8.55
CA ARG A 136 8.10 -22.84 8.54
C ARG A 136 9.48 -22.56 8.01
#